data_AF-A0A2B4M9S2-F1
#
_entry.id   AF-A0A2B4M9S2-F1
#
_cell.length_a   1.000
_cell.length_b   1.000
_cell.length_c   1.000
_cell.angle_alpha   90.00
_cell.angle_beta   90.00
_cell.angle_gamma   90.00
#
_symmetry.space_group_name_H-M   'P 1'
#
loop_
_entity.id
_entity.type
_entity.pdbx_description
1 polymer ?
#
loop_
_entity_poly.entity_id
_entity_poly.type
_entity_poly.pdbx_seq_one_letter_code
_entity_poly.pdbx_strand_id
1 'polypeptide(L)' 'MNSIAIDIFSVLMMVHGKQQLVYKQAISTIAT' A
#
# COMPACT_ATOMS: atom_id res chain seq x y z
N MET A 1 11.26 -7.59 -5.47
CA MET A 1 11.00 -6.14 -5.67
C MET A 1 9.83 -5.74 -4.79
N ASN A 2 10.10 -5.10 -3.65
CA ASN A 2 9.06 -4.48 -2.83
C ASN A 2 8.99 -3.00 -3.20
N SER A 3 8.18 -2.67 -4.20
CA SER A 3 7.88 -1.28 -4.56
C SER A 3 6.59 -0.85 -3.90
N ILE A 4 6.60 0.31 -3.24
CA ILE A 4 5.43 0.96 -2.68
C ILE A 4 5.25 2.29 -3.43
N ALA A 5 4.04 2.57 -3.89
CA ALA A 5 3.66 3.86 -4.45
C ALA A 5 2.47 4.42 -3.66
N ILE A 6 2.42 5.72 -3.48
CA ILE A 6 1.44 6.39 -2.63
C ILE A 6 0.78 7.49 -3.46
N ASP A 7 -0.54 7.55 -3.46
CA ASP A 7 -1.32 8.68 -3.98
C ASP A 7 -2.08 9.38 -2.84
N ILE A 8 -2.98 10.29 -3.19
CA ILE A 8 -3.74 11.10 -2.23
C ILE A 8 -4.61 10.21 -1.32
N PHE A 9 -5.25 9.17 -1.86
CA PHE A 9 -6.26 8.35 -1.19
C PHE A 9 -5.84 6.89 -0.95
N SER A 10 -4.78 6.43 -1.62
CA SER A 10 -4.41 5.01 -1.63
C SER A 10 -2.90 4.76 -1.53
N VAL A 11 -2.57 3.51 -1.24
CA VAL A 11 -1.22 2.95 -1.23
C VAL A 11 -1.22 1.72 -2.11
N LEU A 12 -0.31 1.68 -3.07
CA LEU A 12 -0.07 0.54 -3.94
C LEU A 12 1.17 -0.19 -3.45
N MET A 13 1.04 -1.49 -3.18
CA MET A 13 2.15 -2.29 -2.68
C MET A 13 2.24 -3.66 -3.37
N MET A 14 3.47 -4.15 -3.50
CA MET A 14 3.74 -5.53 -3.95
C MET A 14 3.89 -6.45 -2.73
N VAL A 15 3.04 -7.46 -2.63
CA VAL A 15 3.02 -8.42 -1.51
C VAL A 15 2.86 -9.82 -2.08
N HIS A 16 3.81 -10.71 -1.77
CA HIS A 16 3.85 -12.08 -2.30
C HIS A 16 3.72 -12.15 -3.84
N GLY A 17 4.38 -11.22 -4.55
CA GLY A 17 4.35 -11.15 -6.02
C GLY A 17 3.03 -10.64 -6.61
N LYS A 18 2.04 -10.29 -5.77
CA LYS A 18 0.77 -9.68 -6.20
C LYS A 18 0.76 -8.19 -5.90
N GLN A 19 0.11 -7.45 -6.78
CA GLN A 19 -0.16 -6.04 -6.59
C GLN A 19 -1.43 -5.87 -5.74
N GLN A 20 -1.35 -5.04 -4.70
CA GLN A 20 -2.48 -4.70 -3.83
C GLN A 20 -2.62 -3.18 -3.74
N LEU A 21 -3.82 -2.69 -4.06
CA LEU A 21 -4.21 -1.30 -3.88
C LEU A 21 -5.02 -1.20 -2.59
N VAL A 22 -4.50 -0.49 -1.60
CA VAL A 22 -5.11 -0.35 -0.27
C VAL A 22 -5.55 1.10 -0.08
N TYR A 23 -6.81 1.32 0.27
CA TYR A 23 -7.30 2.65 0.61
C TYR A 23 -6.85 3.07 2.00
N LYS A 24 -6.41 4.33 2.15
CA LYS A 24 -5.93 4.87 3.42
C LYS A 24 -6.99 4.86 4.53
N GLN A 25 -8.27 4.98 4.18
CA GLN A 25 -9.38 4.89 5.13
C GLN A 25 -9.48 3.53 5.83
N ALA A 26 -8.89 2.48 5.26
CA ALA A 26 -8.84 1.14 5.84
C ALA A 26 -7.53 0.86 6.60
N ILE A 27 -6.59 1.81 6.65
CA ILE A 27 -5.29 1.66 7.30
C ILE A 27 -5.34 2.36 8.65
N SER A 28 -5.16 1.61 9.75
CA SER A 28 -5.09 2.19 11.09
C SER A 28 -3.71 2.74 11.43
N THR A 29 -2.63 2.11 10.97
CA THR A 29 -1.24 2.50 11.28
C THR A 29 -0.29 2.01 10.19
N ILE A 30 0.72 2.83 9.88
CA ILE A 30 1.89 2.45 9.06
C ILE A 30 3.11 2.49 9.98
N ALA A 31 3.88 1.41 10.04
CA ALA A 31 5.10 1.33 10.84
C ALA A 31 6.33 1.26 9.92
N THR A 32 7.43 1.88 10.37
CA THR A 32 8.73 1.92 9.68
C THR A 32 9.61 0.76 10.10
#